data_AF-A0A927G809-F1
#
_entry.id   AF-A0A927G809-F1
#
_cell.length_a   1.000
_cell.length_b   1.000
_cell.length_c   1.000
_cell.angle_alpha   90.00
_cell.angle_beta   90.00
_cell.angle_gamma   90.00
#
_symmetry.space_group_name_H-M   'P 1'
#
loop_
_entity.id
_entity.type
_entity.pdbx_description
1 polymer ?
#
loop_
_entity_poly.entity_id
_entity_poly.type
_entity_poly.pdbx_seq_one_letter_code
_entity_poly.pdbx_strand_id
1 'polypeptide(L)'
;MHEQDDRQDAEELRAVRASQGSQPRFADVRVGIMRIGVREGRALVQLALRSPRGEDVVVVDEGEAIDLHGAGLLHLDEVHGVEGSTTGEVVLSFHPAGRDVS
;
A
#
# COMPACT_ATOMS: atom_id res chain seq x y z
N MET A 1 24.68 25.11 -17.64
CA MET A 1 23.98 24.53 -18.80
C MET A 1 23.71 23.09 -18.43
N HIS A 2 22.42 22.74 -18.28
CA HIS A 2 21.85 21.41 -17.99
C HIS A 2 22.06 20.82 -16.58
N GLU A 3 21.35 21.41 -15.60
CA GLU A 3 20.59 20.61 -14.63
C GLU A 3 19.48 19.91 -15.44
N GLN A 4 19.72 18.65 -15.83
CA GLN A 4 18.72 17.82 -16.50
C GLN A 4 17.91 17.09 -15.45
N ASP A 5 16.78 17.68 -15.09
CA ASP A 5 15.46 17.06 -15.17
C ASP A 5 15.32 15.57 -14.75
N ASP A 6 15.78 15.21 -13.54
CA ASP A 6 15.36 13.98 -12.84
C ASP A 6 13.96 14.14 -12.16
N ARG A 7 13.08 14.98 -12.73
CA ARG A 7 11.75 15.30 -12.16
C ARG A 7 10.59 14.93 -13.08
N GLN A 8 10.79 14.00 -14.02
CA GLN A 8 9.80 13.70 -15.07
C GLN A 8 9.35 12.24 -15.20
N ASP A 9 9.36 11.46 -14.12
CA ASP A 9 8.58 10.21 -14.00
C ASP A 9 7.78 10.16 -12.68
N ALA A 10 7.35 11.32 -12.17
CA ALA A 10 6.35 11.37 -11.10
C ALA A 10 4.95 11.13 -11.69
N GLU A 11 4.74 9.93 -12.24
CA GLU A 11 3.42 9.41 -12.56
C GLU A 11 2.68 9.15 -11.24
N GLU A 12 2.16 10.24 -10.66
CA GLU A 12 1.20 10.30 -9.55
C GLU A 12 1.34 9.20 -8.47
N LEU A 13 2.56 8.98 -7.98
CA LEU A 13 2.82 8.19 -6.78
C LEU A 13 2.10 8.83 -5.59
N ARG A 14 0.88 8.36 -5.29
CA ARG A 14 0.14 8.79 -4.11
C ARG A 14 0.61 7.96 -2.92
N ALA A 15 1.67 8.43 -2.28
CA ALA A 15 2.07 7.92 -0.97
C ALA A 15 1.02 8.31 0.08
N VAL A 16 0.48 7.33 0.81
CA VAL A 16 -0.55 7.50 1.83
C VAL A 16 -0.05 6.90 3.13
N ARG A 17 -0.11 7.71 4.19
CA ARG A 17 0.11 7.25 5.57
C ARG A 17 -1.21 6.78 6.16
N ALA A 18 -1.26 5.56 6.68
CA ALA A 18 -2.49 4.94 7.16
C ALA A 18 -2.28 4.23 8.50
N SER A 19 -3.16 4.47 9.47
CA SER A 19 -3.09 3.83 10.78
C SER A 19 -3.90 2.53 10.82
N GLN A 20 -3.60 1.65 11.77
CA GLN A 20 -4.43 0.47 12.03
C GLN A 20 -5.92 0.87 12.25
N GLY A 21 -6.83 0.11 11.64
CA GLY A 21 -8.27 0.37 11.64
C GLY A 21 -8.74 1.34 10.54
N SER A 22 -7.83 2.04 9.86
CA SER A 22 -8.18 2.92 8.75
C SER A 22 -8.50 2.15 7.46
N GLN A 23 -9.15 2.84 6.51
CA GLN A 23 -9.58 2.26 5.25
C GLN A 23 -9.34 3.19 4.05
N PRO A 24 -8.07 3.47 3.70
CA PRO A 24 -7.74 4.22 2.48
C PRO A 24 -8.33 3.56 1.24
N ARG A 25 -8.47 4.36 0.18
CA ARG A 25 -8.95 3.90 -1.13
C ARG A 25 -7.92 4.20 -2.20
N PHE A 26 -7.70 3.23 -3.08
CA PHE A 26 -6.81 3.30 -4.23
C PHE A 26 -7.59 2.78 -5.44
N ALA A 27 -7.75 3.62 -6.46
CA ALA A 27 -8.72 3.39 -7.53
C ALA A 27 -10.13 3.04 -6.97
N ASP A 28 -10.69 1.89 -7.36
CA ASP A 28 -11.97 1.35 -6.88
C ASP A 28 -11.83 0.35 -5.72
N VAL A 29 -10.61 0.17 -5.20
CA VAL A 29 -10.31 -0.76 -4.11
C VAL A 29 -10.23 -0.02 -2.78
N ARG A 30 -10.97 -0.52 -1.79
CA ARG A 30 -10.85 -0.10 -0.39
C ARG A 30 -9.91 -1.06 0.33
N VAL A 31 -8.87 -0.51 0.96
CA VAL A 31 -7.85 -1.28 1.66
C VAL A 31 -7.99 -1.03 3.15
N GLY A 32 -8.47 -2.03 3.89
CA GLY A 32 -8.59 -1.96 5.34
C GLY A 32 -7.32 -2.41 6.04
N ILE A 33 -6.73 -1.53 6.84
CA ILE A 33 -5.53 -1.84 7.63
C ILE A 33 -5.96 -2.59 8.90
N MET A 34 -5.90 -3.93 8.88
CA MET A 34 -6.49 -4.74 9.96
C MET A 34 -5.57 -4.87 11.16
N ARG A 35 -4.30 -5.21 10.91
CA ARG A 35 -3.28 -5.40 11.94
C ARG A 35 -1.96 -4.90 11.42
N ILE A 36 -1.23 -4.17 12.26
CA ILE A 36 0.17 -3.79 12.04
C ILE A 36 0.97 -4.41 13.18
N GLY A 37 2.04 -5.11 12.89
CA GLY A 37 2.86 -5.71 13.94
C GLY A 37 4.24 -6.12 13.46
N VAL A 38 5.08 -6.45 14.43
CA VAL A 38 6.40 -7.05 14.19
C VAL A 38 6.35 -8.47 14.73
N ARG A 39 6.74 -9.46 13.91
CA ARG A 39 6.86 -10.86 14.30
C ARG A 39 8.21 -11.39 13.86
N GLU A 40 8.96 -11.99 14.80
CA GLU A 40 10.28 -12.59 14.51
C GLU A 40 11.25 -11.60 13.82
N GLY A 41 11.16 -10.32 14.19
CA GLY A 41 11.97 -9.24 13.61
C GLY A 41 11.50 -8.73 12.25
N ARG A 42 10.38 -9.23 11.72
CA ARG A 42 9.79 -8.77 10.45
C ARG A 42 8.54 -7.95 10.70
N ALA A 43 8.49 -6.77 10.11
CA ALA A 43 7.30 -5.93 10.16
C ALA A 43 6.30 -6.40 9.09
N LEU A 44 5.08 -6.71 9.52
CA LEU A 44 4.02 -7.27 8.69
C LEU A 44 2.70 -6.55 8.91
N VAL A 45 1.90 -6.51 7.87
CA VAL A 45 0.60 -5.85 7.87
C VAL A 45 -0.44 -6.80 7.30
N GLN A 46 -1.54 -6.95 8.02
CA GLN A 46 -2.71 -7.64 7.50
C GLN A 46 -3.68 -6.64 6.89
N LEU A 47 -4.03 -6.86 5.61
CA LEU A 47 -4.89 -5.98 4.83
C LEU A 47 -6.16 -6.72 4.39
N ALA A 48 -7.30 -6.05 4.49
CA ALA A 48 -8.54 -6.47 3.82
C ALA A 48 -8.72 -5.67 2.54
N LEU A 49 -8.65 -6.32 1.39
CA LEU A 49 -8.86 -5.73 0.08
C LEU A 49 -10.32 -5.92 -0.31
N ARG A 50 -11.02 -4.83 -0.66
CA ARG A 50 -12.42 -4.91 -1.10
C ARG A 50 -12.60 -4.12 -2.39
N SER A 51 -13.05 -4.80 -3.42
CA SER A 51 -13.27 -4.24 -4.76
C SER A 51 -14.53 -4.82 -5.38
N PRO A 52 -15.05 -4.24 -6.48
CA PRO A 52 -16.10 -4.88 -7.28
C PRO A 52 -15.71 -6.24 -7.87
N ARG A 53 -14.40 -6.50 -8.02
CA ARG A 53 -13.85 -7.74 -8.59
C ARG A 53 -13.74 -8.88 -7.56
N GLY A 54 -13.82 -8.57 -6.27
CA GLY A 54 -13.65 -9.53 -5.19
C GLY A 54 -13.18 -8.90 -3.88
N GLU A 55 -13.15 -9.74 -2.84
CA GLU A 55 -12.63 -9.41 -1.51
C GLU A 55 -11.59 -10.44 -1.08
N ASP A 56 -10.46 -9.97 -0.57
CA ASP A 56 -9.37 -10.81 -0.09
C ASP A 56 -8.79 -10.28 1.24
N VAL A 57 -8.17 -11.16 2.02
CA VAL A 57 -7.37 -10.79 3.18
C VAL A 57 -5.95 -11.30 2.97
N VAL A 58 -4.99 -10.38 2.94
CA VAL A 58 -3.58 -10.67 2.68
C VAL A 58 -2.71 -10.24 3.84
N VAL A 59 -1.56 -10.90 3.99
CA VAL A 59 -0.48 -10.46 4.88
C VAL A 59 0.67 -10.03 3.98
N VAL A 60 1.20 -8.84 4.22
CA VAL A 60 2.22 -8.20 3.40
C VAL A 60 3.39 -7.82 4.30
N ASP A 61 4.60 -8.18 3.91
CA ASP A 61 5.82 -7.77 4.58
C ASP A 61 6.26 -6.36 4.10
N GLU A 62 6.96 -5.61 4.95
CA GLU A 62 7.57 -4.34 4.55
C GLU A 62 8.46 -4.53 3.30
N GLY A 63 8.30 -3.64 2.32
CA GLY A 63 9.00 -3.66 1.03
C GLY A 63 8.30 -4.49 -0.04
N GLU A 64 7.24 -5.24 0.29
CA GLU A 64 6.48 -6.01 -0.70
C GLU A 64 5.38 -5.19 -1.38
N ALA A 65 4.88 -5.73 -2.50
CA ALA A 65 3.79 -5.16 -3.27
C ALA A 65 2.69 -6.19 -3.51
N ILE A 66 1.45 -5.72 -3.59
CA ILE A 66 0.26 -6.53 -3.87
C ILE A 66 -0.50 -6.00 -5.07
N ASP A 67 -1.03 -6.90 -5.90
CA ASP A 67 -1.98 -6.55 -6.96
C ASP A 67 -3.36 -6.26 -6.36
N LEU A 68 -3.90 -5.08 -6.66
CA LEU A 68 -5.24 -4.68 -6.24
C LEU A 68 -6.30 -5.16 -7.25
N HIS A 69 -6.30 -6.48 -7.51
CA HIS A 69 -7.17 -7.16 -8.47
C HIS A 69 -7.11 -6.54 -9.87
N GLY A 70 -5.92 -6.17 -10.34
CA GLY A 70 -5.68 -5.53 -11.63
C GLY A 70 -6.08 -4.05 -11.70
N ALA A 71 -6.32 -3.38 -10.57
CA ALA A 71 -6.43 -1.92 -10.52
C ALA A 71 -5.05 -1.22 -10.52
N GLY A 72 -4.00 -1.95 -10.12
CA GLY A 72 -2.64 -1.46 -9.96
C GLY A 72 -1.91 -2.18 -8.84
N LEU A 73 -0.67 -1.81 -8.60
CA LEU A 73 0.17 -2.34 -7.53
C LEU A 73 0.16 -1.40 -6.33
N LEU A 74 -0.07 -1.96 -5.14
CA LEU A 74 0.08 -1.27 -3.86
C LEU A 74 1.34 -1.77 -3.15
N HIS A 75 2.27 -0.88 -2.92
CA HIS A 75 3.50 -1.13 -2.19
C HIS A 75 3.31 -0.82 -0.70
N LEU A 76 3.86 -1.67 0.16
CA LEU A 76 4.03 -1.40 1.57
C LEU A 76 5.44 -0.88 1.81
N ASP A 77 5.61 0.44 1.78
CA ASP A 77 6.94 1.06 1.78
C ASP A 77 7.58 1.02 3.18
N GLU A 78 6.79 1.33 4.21
CA GLU A 78 7.26 1.41 5.59
C GLU A 78 6.20 0.93 6.57
N VAL A 79 6.63 0.26 7.64
CA VAL A 79 5.79 -0.17 8.75
C VAL A 79 6.30 0.42 10.06
N HIS A 80 5.53 1.32 10.63
CA HIS A 80 5.77 1.93 11.93
C HIS A 80 4.93 1.21 12.98
N GLY A 81 5.44 0.08 13.48
CA GLY A 81 4.82 -0.71 14.54
C GLY A 81 5.70 -0.84 15.78
N VAL A 82 5.09 -0.94 16.96
CA VAL A 82 5.81 -1.33 18.18
C VAL A 82 5.46 -2.77 18.52
N GLU A 83 6.46 -3.59 18.80
CA GLU A 83 6.25 -4.99 19.21
C GLU A 83 5.32 -5.07 20.44
N GLY A 84 4.31 -5.92 20.37
CA GLY A 84 3.30 -6.06 21.42
C GLY A 84 2.27 -4.92 21.51
N SER A 85 2.34 -3.91 20.63
CA SER A 85 1.34 -2.84 20.55
C SER A 85 0.23 -3.17 19.56
N THR A 86 -0.96 -2.61 19.81
CA THR A 86 -2.08 -2.57 18.86
C THR A 86 -2.16 -1.24 18.11
N THR A 87 -1.21 -0.33 18.35
CA THR A 87 -1.06 0.92 17.61
C THR A 87 0.08 0.80 16.60
N GLY A 88 -0.19 1.18 15.36
CA GLY A 88 0.79 1.18 14.28
C GLY A 88 0.31 2.01 13.09
N GLU A 89 1.26 2.41 12.27
CA GLU A 89 1.04 3.15 11.01
C GLU A 89 1.85 2.53 9.89
N VAL A 90 1.38 2.70 8.65
CA VAL A 90 2.08 2.25 7.44
C VAL A 90 2.19 3.39 6.45
N VAL A 91 3.19 3.32 5.58
CA VAL A 91 3.29 4.14 4.37
C VAL A 91 3.03 3.22 3.17
N LEU A 92 2.10 3.64 2.32
CA LEU A 92 1.67 2.88 1.14
C LEU A 92 1.84 3.73 -0.12
N SER A 93 2.43 3.18 -1.16
CA SER A 93 2.49 3.81 -2.48
C SER A 93 1.69 3.02 -3.49
N PHE A 94 0.88 3.73 -4.28
CA PHE A 94 0.03 3.09 -5.30
C PHE A 94 0.49 3.47 -6.71
N HIS A 95 0.70 2.44 -7.52
CA HIS A 95 0.99 2.54 -8.94
C HIS A 95 -0.23 2.02 -9.72
N PRO A 96 -1.04 2.89 -10.35
CA PRO A 96 -2.20 2.45 -11.11
C PRO A 96 -1.77 1.56 -12.28
N ALA A 97 -2.58 0.56 -12.61
CA ALA A 97 -2.40 -0.14 -13.87
C ALA A 97 -2.58 0.87 -15.00
N GLY A 98 -1.59 0.97 -15.90
CA GLY A 98 -1.68 1.87 -17.06
C GLY A 98 -3.00 1.63 -17.78
N ARG A 99 -3.72 2.72 -18.09
CA ARG A 99 -4.94 2.60 -18.89
C ARG A 99 -4.55 2.04 -20.25
N ASP A 100 -4.99 0.81 -20.54
CA ASP A 100 -5.16 0.38 -21.93
C ASP A 100 -6.16 1.35 -22.57
N VAL A 101 -5.64 2.32 -23.30
CA VAL A 101 -6.41 3.19 -24.17
C VAL A 101 -6.75 2.36 -25.41
N SER A 102 -7.91 1.69 -25.35
CA SER A 102 -8.55 1.15 -26.56
C SER A 102 -9.04 2.25 -27.48
#